data_AF-A0A438GKH2-F1
#
_entry.id   AF-A0A438GKH2-F1
#
_cell.length_a   1.000
_cell.length_b   1.000
_cell.length_c   1.000
_cell.angle_alpha   90.00
_cell.angle_beta   90.00
_cell.angle_gamma   90.00
#
_symmetry.space_group_name_H-M   'P 1'
#
loop_
_entity.id
_entity.type
_entity.pdbx_description
1 polymer ?
#
loop_
_entity_poly.entity_id
_entity_poly.type
_entity_poly.pdbx_seq_one_letter_code
_entity_poly.pdbx_strand_id
1 'polypeptide(L)'
;MRTMTVTVLSTDGTTLPYPCTVTVPKCGRLKDLIQALSIACSLRNDERLLVAEIYNNCIIRYLEEPSDSLALIRDGDRLVAYRLSEDSKDCDTSSLVVFMHERVEK
;
A
#
# COMPACT_ATOMS: atom_id res chain seq x y z
N MET A 1 -19.58 -4.74 -3.37
CA MET A 1 -18.27 -5.11 -2.82
C MET A 1 -17.38 -5.65 -3.93
N ARG A 2 -16.07 -5.45 -3.80
CA ARG A 2 -15.00 -5.87 -4.70
C ARG A 2 -13.85 -6.39 -3.85
N THR A 3 -13.25 -7.50 -4.24
CA THR A 3 -12.10 -8.07 -3.57
C THR A 3 -10.82 -7.59 -4.25
N MET A 4 -9.88 -7.08 -3.48
CA MET A 4 -8.59 -6.59 -3.99
C MET A 4 -7.46 -7.27 -3.23
N THR A 5 -6.40 -7.64 -3.94
CA THR A 5 -5.18 -8.19 -3.33
C THR A 5 -4.08 -7.15 -3.39
N VAL A 6 -3.57 -6.76 -2.23
CA VAL A 6 -2.55 -5.75 -2.05
C VAL A 6 -1.34 -6.40 -1.40
N THR A 7 -0.14 -6.17 -1.93
CA THR A 7 1.08 -6.67 -1.29
C THR A 7 1.48 -5.71 -0.19
N VAL A 8 1.56 -6.17 1.06
CA VAL A 8 1.96 -5.36 2.20
C VAL A 8 3.46 -5.51 2.44
N LEU A 9 4.16 -4.39 2.55
CA LEU A 9 5.58 -4.33 2.89
C LEU A 9 5.78 -3.51 4.16
N SER A 10 6.52 -4.05 5.11
CA SER A 10 6.96 -3.31 6.30
C SER A 10 8.29 -2.62 6.02
N THR A 11 8.40 -1.33 6.33
CA THR A 11 9.66 -0.61 6.15
C THR A 11 10.70 -0.92 7.21
N ASP A 12 10.30 -1.48 8.35
CA ASP A 12 11.21 -1.83 9.45
C ASP A 12 11.94 -3.17 9.24
N GLY A 13 11.71 -3.86 8.11
CA GLY A 13 12.32 -5.16 7.80
C GLY A 13 11.86 -6.32 8.69
N THR A 14 10.89 -6.10 9.58
CA THR A 14 10.38 -7.10 10.54
C THR A 14 9.58 -8.22 9.87
N THR A 15 9.02 -7.96 8.69
CA THR A 15 8.18 -8.92 7.97
C THR A 15 8.52 -8.95 6.49
N LEU A 16 8.52 -10.14 5.90
CA LEU A 16 8.58 -10.30 4.46
C LEU A 16 7.36 -9.66 3.77
N PRO A 17 7.50 -9.21 2.51
CA PRO A 17 6.36 -8.81 1.69
C PRO A 17 5.33 -9.94 1.64
N TYR A 18 4.06 -9.64 1.93
CA TYR A 18 3.00 -10.65 1.90
C TYR A 18 1.74 -10.13 1.22
N PRO A 19 0.98 -11.00 0.51
CA PRO A 19 -0.30 -10.61 -0.08
C PRO A 19 -1.39 -10.52 1.00
N CYS A 20 -2.12 -9.41 1.02
CA CYS A 20 -3.30 -9.19 1.84
C CYS A 20 -4.52 -8.99 0.95
N THR A 21 -5.55 -9.80 1.16
CA THR A 21 -6.80 -9.72 0.39
C THR A 21 -7.88 -9.06 1.23
N VAL A 22 -8.42 -7.95 0.73
CA VAL A 22 -9.44 -7.14 1.41
C VAL A 22 -10.66 -6.93 0.52
N THR A 23 -11.80 -6.72 1.17
CA THR A 23 -13.06 -6.44 0.48
C THR A 23 -13.43 -4.97 0.66
N VAL A 24 -13.52 -4.24 -0.44
CA VAL A 24 -13.85 -2.81 -0.47
C VAL A 24 -15.11 -2.55 -1.30
N PRO A 25 -15.78 -1.39 -1.17
CA PRO A 25 -16.87 -1.01 -2.06
C PRO A 25 -16.39 -0.94 -3.53
N LYS A 26 -17.27 -1.28 -4.50
CA LYS A 26 -16.90 -1.27 -5.94
C LYS A 26 -16.47 0.12 -6.42
N CYS A 27 -17.12 1.17 -5.90
CA CYS A 27 -16.77 2.56 -6.12
C CYS A 27 -16.16 3.18 -4.86
N GLY A 28 -15.40 2.37 -4.11
CA GLY A 28 -14.71 2.80 -2.90
C GLY A 28 -13.59 3.78 -3.22
N ARG A 29 -13.16 4.51 -2.19
CA ARG A 29 -12.03 5.43 -2.24
C ARG A 29 -10.85 4.86 -1.47
N LEU A 30 -9.69 5.48 -1.61
CA LEU A 30 -8.47 5.08 -0.89
C LEU A 30 -8.71 4.91 0.62
N LYS A 31 -9.49 5.79 1.25
CA LYS A 31 -9.84 5.66 2.68
C LYS A 31 -10.48 4.32 3.03
N ASP A 32 -11.34 3.79 2.15
CA ASP A 32 -12.05 2.53 2.39
C ASP A 32 -11.08 1.35 2.29
N LEU A 33 -10.09 1.44 1.39
CA LEU A 33 -9.00 0.47 1.27
C LEU A 33 -8.05 0.54 2.46
N ILE A 34 -7.61 1.72 2.86
CA ILE A 34 -6.73 1.90 4.02
C ILE A 34 -7.40 1.37 5.29
N GLN A 35 -8.70 1.66 5.48
CA GLN A 35 -9.46 1.15 6.62
C GLN A 35 -9.53 -0.38 6.60
N ALA A 36 -9.85 -0.99 5.46
CA ALA A 36 -9.91 -2.44 5.33
C ALA A 36 -8.54 -3.11 5.57
N LEU A 37 -7.47 -2.53 5.02
CA LEU A 37 -6.09 -3.00 5.23
C LEU A 37 -5.65 -2.83 6.68
N SER A 38 -5.99 -1.72 7.32
CA SER A 38 -5.65 -1.44 8.72
C SER A 38 -6.22 -2.52 9.65
N ILE A 39 -7.48 -2.91 9.42
CA ILE A 39 -8.13 -4.01 10.15
C ILE A 39 -7.47 -5.36 9.82
N ALA A 40 -7.27 -5.66 8.52
CA ALA A 40 -6.73 -6.95 8.09
C ALA A 40 -5.26 -7.17 8.49
N CYS A 41 -4.48 -6.10 8.56
CA CYS A 41 -3.05 -6.13 8.88
C CYS A 41 -2.76 -5.81 10.36
N SER A 42 -3.80 -5.55 11.17
CA SER A 42 -3.66 -5.14 12.58
C SER A 42 -2.68 -3.96 12.76
N LEU A 43 -2.86 -2.92 11.95
CA LEU A 43 -2.00 -1.73 12.00
C LEU A 43 -2.07 -1.07 13.38
N ARG A 44 -0.92 -0.61 13.88
CA ARG A 44 -0.85 0.19 15.10
C ARG A 44 -1.34 1.62 14.82
N ASN A 45 -1.73 2.33 15.89
CA ASN A 45 -2.18 3.72 15.78
C ASN A 45 -1.06 4.66 15.29
N ASP A 46 0.18 4.30 15.57
CA ASP A 46 1.39 5.04 15.23
C ASP A 46 1.93 4.64 13.84
N GLU A 47 1.16 3.88 13.06
CA GLU A 47 1.54 3.39 11.72
C GLU A 47 0.57 3.93 10.66
N ARG A 48 1.10 4.15 9.45
CA ARG A 48 0.35 4.61 8.29
C ARG A 48 0.65 3.74 7.07
N LEU A 49 -0.29 3.67 6.14
CA LEU A 49 -0.13 2.94 4.89
C LEU A 49 0.01 3.91 3.72
N LEU A 50 1.10 3.80 2.97
CA LEU A 50 1.25 4.42 1.65
C LEU A 50 0.93 3.38 0.58
N VAL A 51 -0.08 3.63 -0.24
CA VAL A 51 -0.50 2.68 -1.29
C VAL A 51 0.03 3.15 -2.64
N ALA A 52 0.63 2.24 -3.40
CA ALA A 52 1.17 2.49 -4.72
C ALA A 52 0.62 1.50 -5.75
N GLU A 53 0.34 2.01 -6.94
CA GLU A 53 0.07 1.22 -8.14
C GLU A 53 1.38 0.82 -8.80
N ILE A 54 1.52 -0.47 -9.05
CA ILE A 54 2.69 -1.08 -9.67
C ILE A 54 2.29 -1.63 -11.04
N TYR A 55 3.01 -1.19 -12.07
CA TYR A 55 2.89 -1.74 -13.41
C TYR A 55 4.28 -2.06 -13.96
N ASN A 56 4.43 -3.24 -14.56
CA ASN A 56 5.71 -3.74 -15.09
C ASN A 56 6.88 -3.55 -14.11
N ASN A 57 6.66 -3.91 -12.84
CA ASN A 57 7.68 -3.80 -11.78
C ASN A 57 8.12 -2.34 -11.48
N CYS A 58 7.35 -1.33 -11.88
CA CYS A 58 7.63 0.07 -11.55
C CYS A 58 6.43 0.69 -10.83
N ILE A 59 6.72 1.58 -9.88
CA ILE A 59 5.68 2.42 -9.28
C ILE A 59 5.25 3.43 -10.33
N ILE A 60 3.98 3.37 -10.73
CA ILE A 60 3.41 4.30 -11.71
C ILE A 60 2.65 5.45 -11.04
N ARG A 61 2.11 5.22 -9.84
CA ARG A 61 1.34 6.22 -9.10
C ARG A 61 1.27 5.87 -7.61
N TYR A 62 1.31 6.89 -6.76
CA TYR A 62 0.92 6.79 -5.35
C TYR A 62 -0.52 7.25 -5.18
N LEU A 63 -1.27 6.53 -4.36
CA LEU A 63 -2.59 6.93 -3.89
C LEU A 63 -2.37 7.66 -2.56
N GLU A 64 -2.42 8.98 -2.59
CA GLU A 64 -2.15 9.83 -1.41
C GLU A 64 -3.42 10.47 -0.86
N GLU A 65 -4.37 10.83 -1.74
CA GLU A 65 -5.59 11.49 -1.30
C GLU A 65 -6.59 10.44 -0.81
N PRO A 66 -7.18 10.58 0.40
CA PRO A 66 -8.19 9.66 0.89
C PRO A 66 -9.45 9.62 -0.02
N SER A 67 -9.60 10.62 -0.88
CA SER A 67 -10.64 10.74 -1.89
C SER A 67 -10.33 10.05 -3.22
N ASP A 68 -9.10 9.60 -3.44
CA ASP A 68 -8.70 8.89 -4.66
C ASP A 68 -9.63 7.71 -4.94
N SER A 69 -10.14 7.64 -6.17
CA SER A 69 -11.09 6.61 -6.57
C SER A 69 -10.37 5.30 -6.87
N LEU A 70 -10.83 4.21 -6.24
CA LEU A 70 -10.37 2.85 -6.56
C LEU A 70 -11.05 2.27 -7.79
N ALA A 71 -12.06 2.96 -8.34
CA ALA A 71 -12.80 2.48 -9.51
C ALA A 71 -11.96 2.45 -10.79
N LEU A 72 -10.88 3.24 -10.85
CA LEU A 72 -9.95 3.27 -11.98
C LEU A 72 -8.95 2.11 -11.96
N ILE A 73 -8.73 1.51 -10.79
CA ILE A 73 -7.81 0.38 -10.61
C ILE A 73 -8.51 -0.87 -11.12
N ARG A 74 -7.89 -1.62 -12.04
CA ARG A 74 -8.44 -2.86 -12.62
C ARG A 74 -8.16 -4.05 -11.71
N ASP A 75 -8.91 -5.14 -11.85
CA ASP A 75 -8.76 -6.32 -10.97
C ASP A 75 -7.42 -7.05 -11.13
N GLY A 76 -6.70 -6.80 -12.24
CA GLY A 76 -5.35 -7.32 -12.47
C GLY A 76 -4.22 -6.36 -12.08
N ASP A 77 -4.53 -5.11 -11.70
CA ASP A 77 -3.50 -4.15 -11.34
C ASP A 77 -2.88 -4.52 -9.99
N ARG A 78 -1.56 -4.37 -9.91
CA ARG A 78 -0.79 -4.77 -8.74
C ARG A 78 -0.67 -3.59 -7.79
N LEU A 79 -1.22 -3.73 -6.59
CA LEU A 79 -1.10 -2.73 -5.55
C LEU A 79 -0.09 -3.17 -4.50
N VAL A 80 0.66 -2.20 -4.00
CA VAL A 80 1.57 -2.37 -2.86
C VAL A 80 1.20 -1.37 -1.79
N ALA A 81 1.07 -1.82 -0.55
CA ALA A 81 0.89 -0.99 0.62
C ALA A 81 2.16 -1.03 1.48
N TYR A 82 2.80 0.11 1.64
CA TYR A 82 3.98 0.28 2.47
C TYR A 82 3.55 0.74 3.85
N ARG A 83 3.90 -0.02 4.88
CA ARG A 83 3.67 0.32 6.28
C ARG A 83 4.81 1.18 6.78
N LEU A 84 4.48 2.41 7.14
CA LEU A 84 5.37 3.47 7.59
C LEU A 84 5.04 3.84 9.05
N SER A 85 6.02 4.23 9.84
CA SER A 85 5.79 4.85 11.15
C SER A 85 5.30 6.30 10.99
N GLU A 86 4.43 6.76 11.88
CA GLU A 86 3.87 8.12 11.85
C GLU A 86 4.93 9.23 11.92
N ASP A 87 6.06 8.96 12.60
CA ASP A 87 7.22 9.85 12.70
C ASP A 87 7.91 10.13 11.35
N SER A 88 7.62 9.36 10.30
CA SER A 88 8.26 9.51 9.00
C SER A 88 7.70 10.68 8.16
N LYS A 89 6.71 11.43 8.67
CA LYS A 89 6.16 12.61 7.96
C LYS A 89 6.89 13.92 8.27
N ASP A 90 7.55 14.02 9.43
CA ASP A 90 7.98 15.30 10.00
C ASP A 90 9.44 15.31 10.47
N CYS A 91 10.26 14.39 9.99
CA CYS A 91 11.66 14.34 10.39
C CYS A 91 12.60 14.42 9.19
N ASP A 92 13.39 15.49 9.13
CA ASP A 92 14.55 15.65 8.22
C ASP A 92 15.62 14.54 8.38
N THR A 93 15.43 13.61 9.34
CA THR A 93 16.25 12.40 9.54
C THR A 93 15.51 11.09 9.28
N SER A 94 14.30 11.14 8.74
CA SER A 94 13.54 9.92 8.36
C SER A 94 14.32 9.16 7.30
N SER A 95 14.62 7.89 7.58
CA SER A 95 15.26 6.99 6.62
C SER A 95 14.51 7.04 5.29
N LEU A 96 15.19 7.50 4.23
CA LEU A 96 14.63 7.55 2.88
C LEU A 96 14.36 6.11 2.44
N VAL A 97 13.10 5.68 2.49
CA VAL A 97 12.73 4.35 2.02
C VAL A 97 12.58 4.42 0.50
N VAL A 98 13.56 3.89 -0.21
CA VAL A 98 13.52 3.75 -1.67
C VAL A 98 12.97 2.38 -2.01
N PHE A 99 11.78 2.36 -2.60
CA PHE A 99 11.17 1.12 -3.08
C PHE A 99 11.64 0.86 -4.51
N MET A 100 12.58 -0.09 -4.66
CA MET A 100 13.01 -0.59 -5.97
C MET A 100 12.40 -1.96 -6.20
N HIS A 101 11.66 -2.12 -7.29
CA HIS A 101 11.06 -3.39 -7.65
C HIS A 101 11.80 -3.93 -8.89
N GLU A 102 12.83 -4.73 -8.67
CA GLU A 102 13.64 -5.33 -9.73
C GLU A 102 13.28 -6.81 -9.91
N ARG A 103 13.08 -7.23 -11.17
CA ARG A 103 12.95 -8.65 -11.52
C ARG A 103 14.32 -9.14 -11.99
N VAL A 104 15.07 -9.77 -11.10
CA VAL A 104 16.33 -10.44 -11.49
C VAL A 104 15.98 -11.77 -12.14
N GLU A 105 16.25 -11.90 -13.44
CA GLU A 105 16.14 -13.18 -14.15
C GLU A 105 17.23 -14.14 -13.63
N LYS A 106 16.86 -15.42 -13.43
CA LYS A 106 17.78 -16.47 -12.98
C LYS A 106 18.45 -17.15 -14.16
#